data_AF-A0A940RC95-F1
#
_entry.id   AF-A0A940RC95-F1
#
_cell.length_a   1.000
_cell.length_b   1.000
_cell.length_c   1.000
_cell.angle_alpha   90.00
_cell.angle_beta   90.00
_cell.angle_gamma   90.00
#
_symmetry.space_group_name_H-M   'P 1'
#
loop_
_entity.id
_entity.type
_entity.pdbx_description
1 polymer ?
#
loop_
_entity_poly.entity_id
_entity_poly.type
_entity_poly.pdbx_seq_one_letter_code
_entity_poly.pdbx_strand_id
1 'polypeptide(L)'
;PIIGAVGELQFEVLIHRLQDEYNLEVKLNRLPYGVARWPTRDGKPAPDLKGGANMCVDLNDNPVVLVNQEWDLNWLKRENPDVEFQTSISRAR
;
A
#
# COMPACT_ATOMS: atom_id res chain seq x y z
N PRO A 1 3.92 -12.18 -2.09
CA PRO A 1 3.12 -11.25 -1.24
C PRO A 1 3.94 -9.97 -1.00
N ILE A 2 3.27 -8.82 -0.93
CA ILE A 2 3.90 -7.55 -0.53
C ILE A 2 3.50 -7.29 0.93
N ILE A 3 4.46 -6.89 1.76
CA ILE A 3 4.24 -6.58 3.17
C ILE A 3 4.59 -5.11 3.38
N GLY A 4 3.63 -4.34 3.90
CA GLY A 4 3.84 -2.96 4.34
C GLY A 4 3.99 -2.90 5.85
N ALA A 5 4.93 -2.09 6.33
CA ALA A 5 5.14 -1.81 7.74
C ALA A 5 5.34 -0.31 7.95
N VAL A 6 4.93 0.18 9.11
CA VAL A 6 5.12 1.60 9.48
C VAL A 6 6.55 1.85 9.97
N GLY A 7 7.20 0.82 10.52
CA GLY A 7 8.58 0.91 11.00
C GLY A 7 9.38 -0.34 10.68
N GLU A 8 10.70 -0.19 10.60
CA GLU A 8 11.61 -1.25 10.16
C GLU A 8 11.58 -2.49 11.07
N LEU A 9 11.49 -2.28 12.38
CA LEU A 9 11.46 -3.35 13.38
C LEU A 9 10.33 -4.37 13.15
N GLN A 10 9.21 -3.94 12.54
CA GLN A 10 8.10 -4.86 12.26
C GLN A 10 8.49 -5.95 11.24
N PHE A 11 9.43 -5.66 10.33
CA PHE A 11 9.94 -6.67 9.40
C PHE A 11 10.80 -7.71 10.12
N GLU A 12 11.66 -7.27 11.05
CA GLU A 12 12.50 -8.17 11.85
C GLU A 12 11.66 -9.08 12.75
N VAL A 13 10.66 -8.51 13.44
CA VAL A 13 9.71 -9.27 14.25
C VAL A 13 8.96 -10.29 13.41
N LEU A 14 8.54 -9.94 12.19
CA LEU A 14 7.85 -10.88 11.30
C LEU A 14 8.75 -12.05 10.89
N ILE A 15 9.99 -11.79 10.50
CA ILE A 15 10.94 -12.85 10.12
C ILE A 15 11.15 -13.80 11.30
N HIS A 16 11.43 -13.24 12.49
CA HIS A 16 11.65 -14.03 13.69
C HIS A 16 10.45 -14.92 14.03
N ARG A 17 9.22 -14.39 13.97
CA ARG A 17 8.01 -15.18 14.21
C ARG A 17 7.80 -16.30 13.18
N LEU A 18 8.09 -16.05 11.91
CA LEU A 18 7.96 -17.08 10.86
C LEU A 18 8.98 -18.20 11.02
N GLN A 19 10.18 -17.88 11.49
CA GLN A 19 11.20 -18.88 11.83
C GLN A 19 10.80 -19.67 13.08
N ASP A 20 10.35 -19.01 14.14
CA ASP A 20 10.06 -19.67 15.42
C ASP A 20 8.77 -20.49 15.39
N GLU A 21 7.68 -19.95 14.82
CA GLU A 21 6.35 -20.59 14.84
C GLU A 21 6.19 -21.62 13.72
N TYR A 22 6.86 -21.43 12.57
CA TYR A 22 6.63 -22.22 11.36
C TYR A 22 7.91 -22.84 10.77
N ASN A 23 9.09 -22.58 11.35
CA ASN A 23 10.38 -23.08 10.88
C ASN A 23 10.66 -22.74 9.40
N LEU A 24 10.17 -21.58 8.96
CA LEU A 24 10.32 -21.09 7.59
C LEU A 24 11.50 -20.13 7.47
N GLU A 25 12.41 -20.39 6.53
CA GLU A 25 13.47 -19.45 6.16
C GLU A 25 12.95 -18.44 5.13
N VAL A 26 12.83 -17.17 5.53
CA VAL A 26 12.23 -16.11 4.70
C VAL A 26 13.29 -15.10 4.28
N LYS A 27 13.28 -14.71 3.00
CA LYS A 27 14.10 -13.61 2.47
C LYS A 27 13.22 -12.45 2.06
N LEU A 28 13.55 -11.26 2.54
CA LEU A 28 12.86 -10.02 2.16
C LEU A 28 13.59 -9.35 1.00
N ASN A 29 12.84 -9.01 -0.04
CA ASN A 29 13.31 -8.14 -1.12
C ASN A 29 12.66 -6.77 -0.94
N ARG A 30 13.46 -5.72 -0.76
CA ARG A 30 12.96 -4.34 -0.65
C ARG A 30 12.44 -3.89 -2.01
N LEU A 31 11.20 -3.42 -2.03
CA LEU A 31 10.58 -2.83 -3.22
C LEU A 31 10.77 -1.30 -3.21
N PRO A 32 10.82 -0.64 -4.38
CA PRO A 32 11.00 0.80 -4.49
C PRO A 32 9.69 1.56 -4.25
N TYR A 33 8.95 1.19 -3.20
CA TYR A 33 7.68 1.82 -2.82
C TYR A 33 7.80 2.37 -1.41
N GLY A 34 7.66 3.68 -1.27
CA GLY A 34 7.68 4.38 0.01
C GLY A 34 6.29 4.82 0.47
N VAL A 35 5.31 4.88 -0.43
CA VAL A 35 3.98 5.42 -0.13
C VAL A 35 2.89 4.53 -0.71
N ALA A 36 1.90 4.21 0.14
CA ALA A 36 0.69 3.49 -0.23
C ALA A 36 -0.54 4.35 0.07
N ARG A 37 -1.52 4.41 -0.85
CA ARG A 37 -2.78 5.14 -0.65
C ARG A 37 -3.96 4.38 -1.22
N TRP A 38 -5.13 4.57 -0.63
CA TRP A 38 -6.38 4.01 -1.14
C TRP A 38 -7.13 5.06 -1.96
N PRO A 39 -7.21 4.93 -3.30
CA PRO A 39 -7.97 5.85 -4.13
C PRO A 39 -9.48 5.62 -3.97
N THR A 40 -10.21 6.70 -3.75
CA THR A 40 -11.66 6.71 -3.59
C THR A 40 -12.29 7.84 -4.40
N ARG A 41 -13.44 7.59 -5.00
CA ARG A 41 -14.27 8.58 -5.71
C ARG A 41 -15.69 8.46 -5.18
N ASP A 42 -16.24 9.56 -4.67
CA ASP A 42 -17.57 9.61 -4.03
C ASP A 42 -17.76 8.53 -2.94
N GLY A 43 -16.71 8.30 -2.13
CA GLY A 43 -16.72 7.30 -1.06
C GLY A 43 -16.66 5.84 -1.53
N LYS A 44 -16.50 5.59 -2.84
CA LYS A 44 -16.32 4.25 -3.40
C LYS A 44 -14.88 4.03 -3.85
N PRO A 45 -14.37 2.79 -3.83
CA PRO A 45 -13.05 2.48 -4.36
C PRO A 45 -12.91 2.88 -5.84
N ALA A 46 -11.80 3.52 -6.19
CA ALA A 46 -11.53 4.00 -7.54
C ALA A 46 -10.22 3.37 -8.07
N PRO A 47 -10.27 2.17 -8.67
CA PRO A 47 -9.07 1.49 -9.18
C PRO A 47 -8.51 2.14 -10.46
N ASP A 48 -9.36 2.84 -11.22
CA ASP A 48 -9.01 3.42 -12.51
C ASP A 48 -8.37 4.80 -12.36
N LEU A 49 -7.04 4.81 -12.21
CA LEU A 49 -6.22 6.02 -12.16
C LEU A 49 -5.59 6.32 -13.52
N LYS A 50 -5.67 7.59 -13.95
CA LYS A 50 -4.88 8.11 -15.07
C LYS A 50 -3.40 8.17 -14.67
N GLY A 51 -2.52 7.87 -15.61
CA GLY A 51 -1.07 7.97 -15.42
C GLY A 51 -0.34 6.64 -15.17
N GLY A 52 -1.01 5.49 -15.31
CA GLY A 52 -0.35 4.17 -15.26
C GLY A 52 0.22 3.84 -13.88
N ALA A 53 -0.55 4.10 -12.83
CA ALA A 53 -0.12 3.84 -11.46
C ALA A 53 -0.03 2.34 -11.15
N ASN A 54 0.90 1.96 -10.27
CA ASN A 54 1.00 0.58 -9.80
C ASN A 54 -0.14 0.29 -8.81
N MET A 55 -1.19 -0.34 -9.32
CA MET A 55 -2.34 -0.76 -8.53
C MET A 55 -2.11 -2.15 -7.94
N CYS A 56 -2.46 -2.29 -6.67
CA CYS A 56 -2.47 -3.53 -5.91
C CYS A 56 -3.83 -3.66 -5.21
N VAL A 57 -4.07 -4.82 -4.61
CA VAL A 57 -5.22 -5.06 -3.73
C VAL A 57 -4.74 -5.32 -2.32
N ASP A 58 -5.43 -4.77 -1.33
CA ASP A 58 -5.19 -5.11 0.08
C ASP A 58 -5.87 -6.43 0.47
N LEU A 59 -5.76 -6.80 1.74
CA LEU A 59 -6.34 -8.03 2.29
C LEU A 59 -7.88 -8.04 2.29
N ASN A 60 -8.53 -6.89 2.06
CA ASN A 60 -9.97 -6.71 2.03
C ASN A 60 -10.47 -6.39 0.61
N ASP A 61 -9.69 -6.74 -0.43
CA ASP A 61 -9.98 -6.47 -1.84
C ASP A 61 -10.14 -4.97 -2.20
N ASN A 62 -9.63 -4.05 -1.37
CA ASN A 62 -9.64 -2.64 -1.73
C ASN A 62 -8.43 -2.32 -2.63
N PRO A 63 -8.63 -1.52 -3.69
CA PRO A 63 -7.53 -1.03 -4.51
C PRO A 63 -6.60 -0.14 -3.68
N VAL A 64 -5.30 -0.35 -3.86
CA VAL A 64 -4.23 0.43 -3.25
C VAL A 64 -3.26 0.84 -4.35
N VAL A 65 -2.93 2.11 -4.41
CA VAL A 65 -1.85 2.59 -5.26
C VAL A 65 -0.53 2.58 -4.48
N LEU A 66 0.51 2.01 -5.08
CA LEU A 66 1.87 2.05 -4.56
C LEU A 66 2.72 3.00 -5.39
N VAL A 67 3.35 3.97 -4.72
CA VAL A 67 4.28 4.90 -5.35
C VAL A 67 5.60 4.96 -4.60
N ASN A 68 6.65 5.38 -5.31
CA ASN A 68 7.99 5.42 -4.75
C ASN A 68 8.09 6.52 -3.70
N GLN A 69 7.70 7.75 -4.03
CA GLN A 69 7.81 8.91 -3.13
C GLN A 69 6.56 9.80 -3.13
N GLU A 70 6.48 10.73 -2.18
CA GLU A 70 5.33 11.66 -2.06
C GLU A 70 5.13 12.54 -3.29
N TRP A 71 6.22 12.87 -4.01
CA TRP A 71 6.13 13.62 -5.26
C TRP A 71 5.29 12.88 -6.30
N ASP A 72 5.46 11.56 -6.43
CA ASP A 72 4.71 10.73 -7.38
C ASP A 72 3.21 10.71 -7.02
N LEU A 73 2.91 10.66 -5.71
CA LEU A 73 1.53 10.76 -5.23
C LEU A 73 0.91 12.12 -5.59
N ASN A 74 1.66 13.20 -5.42
CA ASN A 74 1.19 14.54 -5.74
C ASN A 74 0.94 14.72 -7.23
N TRP A 75 1.75 14.09 -8.09
CA TRP A 75 1.51 14.04 -9.52
C TRP A 75 0.22 13.26 -9.85
N LEU A 76 0.02 12.08 -9.27
CA LEU A 76 -1.21 11.30 -9.45
C LEU A 76 -2.46 12.05 -9.01
N LYS A 77 -2.39 12.79 -7.90
CA LYS A 77 -3.48 13.67 -7.43
C LYS A 77 -3.83 14.77 -8.43
N ARG A 78 -2.84 15.30 -9.16
CA ARG A 78 -3.07 16.34 -10.18
C ARG A 78 -3.73 15.76 -11.43
N GLU A 79 -3.32 14.57 -11.85
CA GLU A 79 -3.91 13.87 -12.99
C GLU A 79 -5.33 13.34 -12.71
N ASN A 80 -5.63 13.08 -11.44
CA ASN A 80 -6.91 12.53 -10.96
C ASN A 80 -7.52 13.45 -9.89
N PRO A 81 -7.95 14.68 -10.26
CA PRO A 81 -8.44 15.66 -9.30
C PRO A 81 -9.77 15.28 -8.64
N ASP A 82 -10.48 14.33 -9.25
CA ASP A 82 -11.76 13.76 -8.82
C ASP A 82 -11.59 12.50 -7.94
N VAL A 83 -10.35 12.15 -7.59
CA VAL A 83 -10.03 11.00 -6.74
C VAL A 83 -9.36 11.46 -5.45
N GLU A 84 -9.91 11.02 -4.32
CA GLU A 84 -9.32 11.19 -3.01
C GLU A 84 -8.41 10.01 -2.67
N PHE A 85 -7.17 10.31 -2.26
CA PHE A 85 -6.18 9.31 -1.89
C PHE A 85 -6.06 9.22 -0.37
N GLN A 86 -6.72 8.24 0.24
CA GLN A 86 -6.79 8.09 1.70
C GLN A 86 -5.49 7.51 2.27
N THR A 87 -5.06 8.04 3.42
CA THR A 87 -3.91 7.54 4.20
C THR A 87 -4.27 6.36 5.10
N SER A 88 -5.55 6.23 5.45
CA SER A 88 -6.07 5.17 6.30
C SER A 88 -7.47 4.81 5.84
N ILE A 89 -7.79 3.52 5.79
CA ILE A 89 -9.18 3.08 5.70
C ILE A 89 -9.76 3.16 7.10
N SER A 90 -10.49 4.22 7.43
CA SER A 90 -11.32 4.22 8.63
C SER A 90 -12.46 3.24 8.42
N ARG A 91 -12.41 2.09 9.10
CA ARG A 91 -13.64 1.34 9.37
C ARG A 91 -14.50 2.24 10.24
N ALA A 92 -15.70 2.61 9.76
CA ALA A 92 -16.78 2.83 10.70
C ALA A 92 -16.87 1.54 11.54
N ARG A 93 -16.47 1.64 12.80
CA ARG A 93 -16.77 0.62 13.81
C ARG A 93 -18.21 0.81 14.26
#